data_AF-A0A382CZF9-F1
#
_entry.id   AF-A0A382CZF9-F1
#
_cell.length_a   1.000
_cell.length_b   1.000
_cell.length_c   1.000
_cell.angle_alpha   90.00
_cell.angle_beta   90.00
_cell.angle_gamma   90.00
#
_symmetry.space_group_name_H-M   'P 1'
#
loop_
_entity.id
_entity.type
_entity.pdbx_description
1 polymer ?
#
loop_
_entity_poly.entity_id
_entity_poly.type
_entity_poly.pdbx_seq_one_letter_code
_entity_poly.pdbx_strand_id
1 'polypeptide(L)'
;YHHQIKELTLLAKTFPNLIIIHNHFGGPLGIGPYEGNRDKIFNQWKEDIFELSGCKNVVSKLGGMAMPINGWDWHKRTKPATSNELVLAQKKYYLHVINSFGAERCLFESNFPVDKQSISYSVLWNAFKKLASDFSEKDKNQLFYETAARVYKI
;
A
#
# COMPACT_ATOMS: atom_id res chain seq x y z
N TYR A 1 4.50 2.31 13.15
CA TYR A 1 3.50 1.94 12.15
C TYR A 1 3.61 0.46 11.79
N HIS A 2 4.53 0.00 10.91
CA HIS A 2 4.45 -1.39 10.41
C HIS A 2 4.57 -2.49 11.48
N HIS A 3 5.21 -2.24 12.62
CA HIS A 3 5.24 -3.18 13.75
C HIS A 3 3.86 -3.45 14.39
N GLN A 4 2.88 -2.56 14.17
CA GLN A 4 1.53 -2.64 14.73
C GLN A 4 0.58 -3.48 13.88
N ILE A 5 1.03 -4.02 12.75
CA ILE A 5 0.19 -4.88 11.89
C ILE A 5 -0.33 -6.09 12.69
N LYS A 6 0.46 -6.65 13.60
CA LYS A 6 0.03 -7.76 14.47
C LYS A 6 -1.07 -7.36 15.44
N GLU A 7 -1.02 -6.15 15.98
CA GLU A 7 -2.06 -5.59 16.86
C GLU A 7 -3.36 -5.39 16.07
N LEU A 8 -3.26 -4.90 14.83
CA LEU A 8 -4.40 -4.78 13.92
C LEU A 8 -4.99 -6.16 13.58
N THR A 9 -4.15 -7.17 13.34
CA THR A 9 -4.60 -8.55 13.09
C THR A 9 -5.38 -9.08 14.29
N LEU A 10 -4.89 -8.86 15.52
CA LEU A 10 -5.61 -9.24 16.72
C LEU A 10 -6.98 -8.54 16.79
N LEU A 11 -7.02 -7.22 16.60
CA LEU A 11 -8.26 -6.46 16.59
C LEU A 11 -9.26 -6.97 15.56
N ALA A 12 -8.80 -7.23 14.33
CA ALA A 12 -9.64 -7.73 13.25
C ALA A 12 -10.25 -9.11 13.55
N LYS A 13 -9.48 -10.00 14.18
CA LYS A 13 -9.94 -11.30 14.65
C LYS A 13 -10.96 -11.17 15.80
N THR A 14 -10.76 -10.20 16.70
CA THR A 14 -11.68 -9.94 17.83
C THR A 14 -13.03 -9.40 17.35
N PHE A 15 -13.06 -8.59 16.30
CA PHE A 15 -14.28 -7.96 15.78
C PHE A 15 -14.54 -8.34 14.32
N PRO A 16 -14.89 -9.61 14.02
CA PRO A 16 -14.98 -10.11 12.65
C PRO A 16 -16.07 -9.44 11.80
N ASN A 17 -17.04 -8.76 12.42
CA ASN A 17 -18.11 -8.04 11.73
C ASN A 17 -17.78 -6.55 11.48
N LEU A 18 -16.69 -6.03 12.06
CA LEU A 18 -16.24 -4.67 11.84
C LEU A 18 -15.39 -4.63 10.56
N ILE A 19 -15.81 -3.84 9.57
CA ILE A 19 -14.99 -3.58 8.39
C ILE A 19 -13.85 -2.63 8.74
N ILE A 20 -12.62 -3.03 8.44
CA ILE A 20 -11.42 -2.28 8.80
C ILE A 20 -10.62 -1.94 7.54
N ILE A 21 -10.24 -0.67 7.39
CA ILE A 21 -9.36 -0.22 6.32
C ILE A 21 -7.91 -0.20 6.83
N HIS A 22 -7.09 -1.10 6.32
CA HIS A 22 -5.65 -1.11 6.54
C HIS A 22 -4.98 -0.09 5.62
N ASN A 23 -4.58 1.04 6.19
CA ASN A 23 -4.03 2.16 5.44
C ASN A 23 -2.54 1.99 5.11
N HIS A 24 -2.17 2.41 3.90
CA HIS A 24 -0.80 2.70 3.47
C HIS A 24 0.20 1.59 3.81
N PHE A 25 -0.18 0.33 3.55
CA PHE A 25 0.67 -0.84 3.80
C PHE A 25 1.08 -1.01 5.28
N GLY A 26 0.40 -0.34 6.22
CA GLY A 26 0.80 -0.30 7.62
C GLY A 26 2.00 0.60 7.87
N GLY A 27 2.41 1.42 6.91
CA GLY A 27 3.53 2.37 7.02
C GLY A 27 4.91 1.72 7.24
N PRO A 28 5.47 1.00 6.24
CA PRO A 28 6.88 0.63 6.26
C PRO A 28 7.76 1.87 6.43
N LEU A 29 8.58 1.90 7.48
CA LEU A 29 9.46 3.03 7.80
C LEU A 29 10.85 2.77 7.21
N GLY A 30 11.49 3.82 6.70
CA GLY A 30 12.82 3.74 6.10
C GLY A 30 13.80 4.81 6.59
N ILE A 31 13.45 5.54 7.65
CA ILE A 31 14.26 6.63 8.23
C ILE A 31 14.62 6.34 9.70
N GLY A 32 15.58 7.09 10.24
CA GLY A 32 15.99 6.99 11.64
C GLY A 32 16.49 5.58 11.97
N PRO A 33 15.97 4.90 13.01
CA PRO A 33 16.46 3.57 13.39
C PRO A 33 16.19 2.48 12.34
N TYR A 34 15.41 2.78 11.29
CA TYR A 34 15.06 1.88 10.21
C TYR A 34 15.91 2.08 8.93
N GLU A 35 16.76 3.11 8.92
CA GLU A 35 17.65 3.39 7.79
C GLU A 35 18.59 2.20 7.53
N GLY A 36 18.86 1.90 6.26
CA GLY A 36 19.68 0.76 5.85
C GLY A 36 19.05 -0.64 6.05
N ASN A 37 17.88 -0.75 6.68
CA ASN A 37 17.27 -2.03 7.07
C ASN A 37 16.07 -2.45 6.20
N ARG A 38 15.89 -1.84 5.03
CA ARG A 38 14.67 -1.98 4.20
C ARG A 38 14.32 -3.43 3.87
N ASP A 39 15.29 -4.28 3.54
CA ASP A 39 15.00 -5.67 3.17
C ASP A 39 14.65 -6.53 4.39
N LYS A 40 15.28 -6.30 5.54
CA LYS A 40 14.88 -6.93 6.81
C LYS A 40 13.45 -6.55 7.19
N ILE A 41 13.12 -5.26 7.09
CA ILE A 41 11.76 -4.75 7.35
C ILE A 41 10.76 -5.36 6.38
N PHE A 42 11.08 -5.39 5.08
CA PHE A 42 10.22 -5.98 4.06
C PHE A 42 9.91 -7.46 4.33
N ASN A 43 10.91 -8.25 4.73
CA ASN A 43 10.70 -9.67 5.02
C ASN A 43 9.73 -9.88 6.19
N GLN A 44 9.90 -9.18 7.29
CA GLN A 44 8.95 -9.28 8.41
C GLN A 44 7.56 -8.74 8.03
N TRP A 45 7.54 -7.59 7.36
CA TRP A 45 6.30 -6.95 6.90
C TRP A 45 5.49 -7.87 5.99
N LYS A 46 6.13 -8.64 5.11
CA LYS A 46 5.45 -9.60 4.24
C LYS A 46 4.67 -10.65 5.04
N GLU A 47 5.29 -11.22 6.07
CA GLU A 47 4.65 -12.23 6.92
C GLU A 47 3.47 -11.61 7.68
N ASP A 48 3.67 -10.41 8.25
CA ASP A 48 2.62 -9.72 9.01
C ASP A 48 1.40 -9.36 8.12
N ILE A 49 1.66 -8.95 6.87
CA ILE A 49 0.62 -8.68 5.86
C ILE A 49 -0.11 -9.96 5.45
N PHE A 50 0.61 -11.06 5.28
CA PHE A 50 0.01 -12.34 4.92
C PHE A 50 -0.91 -12.83 6.05
N GLU A 51 -0.50 -12.70 7.30
CA GLU A 51 -1.37 -13.04 8.43
C GLU A 51 -2.61 -12.13 8.49
N LEU A 52 -2.42 -10.82 8.34
CA LEU A 52 -3.52 -9.85 8.32
C LEU A 52 -4.51 -10.16 7.18
N SER A 53 -4.04 -10.58 6.01
CA SER A 53 -4.90 -10.85 4.85
C SER A 53 -5.87 -12.01 5.07
N GLY A 54 -5.56 -12.89 6.02
CA GLY A 54 -6.49 -13.93 6.50
C GLY A 54 -7.77 -13.38 7.12
N CYS A 55 -7.74 -12.15 7.65
CA CYS A 55 -8.90 -11.48 8.23
C CYS A 55 -9.81 -10.93 7.12
N LYS A 56 -10.94 -11.60 6.86
CA LYS A 56 -11.85 -11.27 5.74
C LYS A 56 -12.54 -9.90 5.86
N ASN A 57 -12.60 -9.37 7.07
CA ASN A 57 -13.14 -8.04 7.39
C ASN A 57 -12.13 -6.90 7.18
N VAL A 58 -10.90 -7.20 6.76
CA VAL A 58 -9.88 -6.19 6.46
C VAL A 58 -9.75 -5.97 4.95
N VAL A 59 -9.77 -4.69 4.57
CA VAL A 59 -9.54 -4.19 3.21
C VAL A 59 -8.28 -3.32 3.22
N SER A 60 -7.41 -3.48 2.24
CA SER A 60 -6.13 -2.78 2.15
C SER A 60 -6.19 -1.58 1.21
N LYS A 61 -5.79 -0.42 1.71
CA LYS A 61 -5.74 0.84 0.98
C LYS A 61 -4.30 1.09 0.49
N LEU A 62 -4.11 1.08 -0.83
CA LEU A 62 -2.82 1.00 -1.51
C LEU A 62 -2.35 2.35 -2.05
N GLY A 63 -1.59 3.06 -1.23
CA GLY A 63 -0.90 4.31 -1.56
C GLY A 63 -0.12 4.79 -0.32
N GLY A 64 0.38 6.03 -0.32
CA GLY A 64 1.13 6.55 0.84
C GLY A 64 2.51 5.92 1.02
N MET A 65 3.09 5.34 -0.04
CA MET A 65 4.44 4.78 -0.01
C MET A 65 5.50 5.77 -0.50
N ALA A 66 5.12 6.98 -0.93
CA ALA A 66 6.05 8.03 -1.34
C ALA A 66 6.26 9.09 -0.24
N MET A 67 5.81 8.87 0.99
CA MET A 67 6.04 9.82 2.08
C MET A 67 7.54 9.88 2.45
N PRO A 68 8.05 11.02 2.98
CA PRO A 68 9.43 11.11 3.46
C PRO A 68 9.82 10.00 4.45
N ILE A 69 8.89 9.57 5.31
CA ILE A 69 9.11 8.53 6.33
C ILE A 69 9.38 7.14 5.75
N ASN A 70 9.02 6.88 4.50
CA ASN A 70 9.31 5.61 3.83
C ASN A 70 10.78 5.51 3.39
N GLY A 71 11.54 6.61 3.44
CA GLY A 71 12.99 6.60 3.23
C GLY A 71 13.41 6.33 1.79
N TRP A 72 12.67 6.87 0.81
CA TRP A 72 13.08 6.83 -0.62
C TRP A 72 13.92 8.03 -1.05
N ASP A 73 14.03 9.03 -0.17
CA ASP A 73 14.74 10.31 -0.39
C ASP A 73 14.28 11.12 -1.62
N TRP A 74 13.17 10.74 -2.26
CA TRP A 74 12.60 11.47 -3.40
C TRP A 74 12.26 12.91 -3.06
N HIS A 75 11.77 13.17 -1.84
CA HIS A 75 11.51 14.51 -1.31
C HIS A 75 12.74 15.40 -1.16
N LYS A 76 13.96 14.84 -1.20
CA LYS A 76 15.22 15.60 -1.13
C LYS A 76 15.78 15.95 -2.50
N ARG A 77 15.17 15.45 -3.58
CA ARG A 77 15.65 15.63 -4.96
C ARG A 77 15.17 16.96 -5.53
N THR A 78 15.90 17.45 -6.53
CA THR A 78 15.47 18.62 -7.32
C THR A 78 14.30 18.32 -8.25
N LYS A 79 14.10 17.06 -8.61
CA LYS A 79 12.96 16.58 -9.42
C LYS A 79 12.22 15.46 -8.67
N PRO A 80 10.89 15.45 -8.68
CA PRO A 80 10.10 14.38 -8.05
C PRO A 80 10.31 13.05 -8.79
N ALA A 81 9.97 11.96 -8.11
CA ALA A 81 10.06 10.62 -8.67
C ALA A 81 9.17 10.44 -9.89
N THR A 82 9.64 9.62 -10.83
CA THR A 82 8.86 9.17 -11.99
C THR A 82 8.01 7.94 -11.65
N SER A 83 7.04 7.63 -12.52
CA SER A 83 6.21 6.43 -12.35
C SER A 83 7.03 5.14 -12.49
N ASN A 84 8.09 5.15 -13.31
CA ASN A 84 9.00 4.00 -13.44
C ASN A 84 9.82 3.76 -12.17
N GLU A 85 10.33 4.83 -11.56
CA GLU A 85 11.06 4.70 -10.29
C GLU A 85 10.17 4.19 -9.17
N LEU A 86 8.91 4.64 -9.10
CA LEU A 86 7.96 4.10 -8.13
C LEU A 86 7.74 2.61 -8.35
N VAL A 87 7.45 2.20 -9.59
CA VAL A 87 7.24 0.78 -9.92
C VAL A 87 8.49 -0.03 -9.55
N LEU A 88 9.69 0.40 -9.97
CA LEU A 88 10.93 -0.32 -9.67
C LEU A 88 11.16 -0.48 -8.16
N ALA A 89 10.96 0.59 -7.40
CA ALA A 89 11.20 0.62 -5.96
C ALA A 89 10.15 -0.17 -5.15
N GLN A 90 8.89 -0.10 -5.56
CA GLN A 90 7.76 -0.45 -4.70
C GLN A 90 6.92 -1.63 -5.21
N LYS A 91 7.07 -2.08 -6.47
CA LYS A 91 6.24 -3.15 -7.06
C LYS A 91 6.13 -4.38 -6.17
N LYS A 92 7.21 -4.78 -5.49
CA LYS A 92 7.22 -5.92 -4.56
C LYS A 92 6.23 -5.79 -3.40
N TYR A 93 5.98 -4.57 -2.90
CA TYR A 93 5.01 -4.30 -1.85
C TYR A 93 3.58 -4.40 -2.38
N TYR A 94 3.29 -3.72 -3.49
CA TYR A 94 1.96 -3.73 -4.11
C TYR A 94 1.53 -5.15 -4.49
N LEU A 95 2.39 -5.90 -5.19
CA LEU A 95 2.07 -7.26 -5.60
C LEU A 95 1.87 -8.20 -4.40
N HIS A 96 2.70 -8.07 -3.35
CA HIS A 96 2.54 -8.90 -2.16
C HIS A 96 1.18 -8.68 -1.49
N VAL A 97 0.77 -7.42 -1.30
CA VAL A 97 -0.54 -7.13 -0.71
C VAL A 97 -1.67 -7.62 -1.60
N ILE A 98 -1.65 -7.33 -2.90
CA ILE A 98 -2.74 -7.72 -3.79
C ILE A 98 -2.85 -9.24 -3.90
N ASN A 99 -1.73 -9.96 -3.99
CA ASN A 99 -1.73 -11.42 -4.02
C ASN A 99 -2.22 -12.03 -2.70
N SER A 100 -1.95 -11.38 -1.56
CA SER A 100 -2.35 -11.88 -0.24
C SER A 100 -3.81 -11.59 0.08
N PHE A 101 -4.31 -10.41 -0.31
CA PHE A 101 -5.68 -9.97 0.00
C PHE A 101 -6.70 -10.37 -1.07
N GLY A 102 -6.28 -10.46 -2.33
CA GLY A 102 -7.16 -10.40 -3.49
C GLY A 102 -7.47 -8.96 -3.90
N ALA A 103 -7.69 -8.73 -5.19
CA ALA A 103 -8.01 -7.41 -5.75
C ALA A 103 -9.32 -6.86 -5.16
N GLU A 104 -10.28 -7.73 -4.87
CA GLU A 104 -11.57 -7.42 -4.23
C GLU A 104 -11.45 -6.92 -2.79
N ARG A 105 -10.27 -6.96 -2.19
CA ARG A 105 -10.00 -6.32 -0.89
C ARG A 105 -8.87 -5.33 -0.95
N CYS A 106 -8.53 -4.85 -2.14
CA CYS A 106 -7.53 -3.82 -2.36
C CYS A 106 -8.14 -2.63 -3.12
N LEU A 107 -7.73 -1.41 -2.77
CA LEU A 107 -8.10 -0.19 -3.50
C LEU A 107 -6.91 0.76 -3.62
N PHE A 108 -6.66 1.29 -4.82
CA PHE A 108 -5.65 2.32 -5.04
C PHE A 108 -6.12 3.67 -4.51
N GLU A 109 -5.16 4.47 -4.07
CA GLU A 109 -5.42 5.77 -3.46
C GLU A 109 -4.16 6.65 -3.54
N SER A 110 -4.31 7.96 -3.41
CA SER A 110 -3.21 8.88 -3.70
C SER A 110 -2.39 9.31 -2.47
N ASN A 111 -2.98 9.32 -1.29
CA ASN A 111 -2.46 9.98 -0.08
C ASN A 111 -2.11 11.47 -0.28
N PHE A 112 -2.73 12.13 -1.26
CA PHE A 112 -2.50 13.56 -1.49
C PHE A 112 -3.18 14.41 -0.41
N PRO A 113 -2.53 15.51 0.03
CA PRO A 113 -1.30 16.08 -0.51
C PRO A 113 0.01 15.59 0.13
N VAL A 114 -0.02 14.61 1.04
CA VAL A 114 1.19 14.18 1.78
C VAL A 114 2.28 13.64 0.85
N ASP A 115 1.90 12.80 -0.13
CA ASP A 115 2.81 12.21 -1.12
C ASP A 115 3.35 13.25 -2.14
N LYS A 116 2.76 14.44 -2.22
CA LYS A 116 3.18 15.53 -3.14
C LYS A 116 4.64 15.93 -2.95
N GLN A 117 5.20 15.71 -1.76
CA GLN A 117 6.60 15.98 -1.45
C GLN A 117 7.57 15.16 -2.31
N SER A 118 7.16 13.99 -2.78
CA SER A 118 8.04 13.04 -3.48
C SER A 118 7.61 12.73 -4.91
N ILE A 119 6.31 12.84 -5.22
CA ILE A 119 5.74 12.44 -6.51
C ILE A 119 4.55 13.34 -6.86
N SER A 120 4.31 13.58 -8.16
CA SER A 120 3.10 14.31 -8.59
C SER A 120 1.89 13.38 -8.72
N TYR A 121 0.69 13.96 -8.63
CA TYR A 121 -0.56 13.19 -8.63
C TYR A 121 -0.71 12.33 -9.89
N SER A 122 -0.53 12.93 -11.07
CA SER A 122 -0.63 12.21 -12.35
C SER A 122 0.42 11.11 -12.50
N VAL A 123 1.64 11.35 -11.99
CA VAL A 123 2.72 10.36 -12.04
C VAL A 123 2.44 9.18 -11.13
N LEU A 124 1.87 9.40 -9.94
CA LEU A 124 1.44 8.33 -9.04
C LEU A 124 0.37 7.45 -9.70
N TRP A 125 -0.70 8.04 -10.26
CA TRP A 125 -1.74 7.27 -10.96
C TRP A 125 -1.22 6.54 -12.21
N ASN A 126 -0.24 7.12 -12.92
CA ASN A 126 0.45 6.41 -13.99
C ASN A 126 1.24 5.21 -13.48
N ALA A 127 1.81 5.26 -12.28
CA ALA A 127 2.47 4.13 -11.66
C ALA A 127 1.46 3.02 -11.29
N PHE A 128 0.29 3.36 -10.75
CA PHE A 128 -0.77 2.37 -10.48
C PHE A 128 -1.23 1.65 -11.74
N LYS A 129 -1.44 2.38 -12.85
CA LYS A 129 -1.79 1.77 -14.15
C LYS A 129 -0.70 0.81 -14.64
N LYS A 130 0.58 1.15 -14.44
CA LYS A 130 1.71 0.27 -14.78
C LYS A 130 1.79 -0.96 -13.87
N LEU A 131 1.49 -0.83 -12.58
CA LEU A 131 1.48 -1.97 -11.65
C LEU A 131 0.41 -2.99 -12.00
N ALA A 132 -0.75 -2.52 -12.47
CA ALA A 132 -1.90 -3.34 -12.82
C ALA A 132 -1.96 -3.71 -14.32
N SER A 133 -0.90 -3.46 -15.12
CA SER A 133 -0.96 -3.63 -16.59
C SER A 133 -1.36 -5.06 -16.99
N ASP A 134 -0.81 -6.04 -16.28
CA ASP A 134 -0.92 -7.47 -16.60
C ASP A 134 -2.10 -8.13 -15.88
N PHE A 135 -2.90 -7.34 -15.16
CA PHE A 135 -4.03 -7.84 -14.38
C PHE A 135 -5.26 -8.00 -15.28
N SER A 136 -6.20 -8.85 -14.88
CA SER A 136 -7.48 -8.96 -15.58
C SER A 136 -8.26 -7.65 -15.51
N GLU A 137 -9.14 -7.39 -16.48
CA GLU A 137 -10.02 -6.21 -16.44
C GLU A 137 -10.90 -6.19 -15.18
N LYS A 138 -11.32 -7.37 -14.71
CA LYS A 138 -12.04 -7.52 -13.44
C LYS A 138 -11.21 -7.03 -12.25
N ASP A 139 -9.95 -7.46 -12.16
CA ASP A 139 -9.08 -7.06 -11.04
C ASP A 139 -8.74 -5.57 -11.11
N LYS A 140 -8.51 -5.03 -12.32
CA LYS A 140 -8.35 -3.58 -12.53
C LYS A 140 -9.58 -2.82 -12.02
N ASN A 141 -10.79 -3.26 -12.37
CA ASN A 141 -12.01 -2.62 -11.90
C ASN A 141 -12.13 -2.64 -10.38
N GLN A 142 -11.78 -3.75 -9.71
CA GLN A 142 -11.73 -3.80 -8.24
C GLN A 142 -10.75 -2.77 -7.66
N LEU A 143 -9.51 -2.77 -8.15
CA LEU A 143 -8.44 -1.93 -7.62
C LEU A 143 -8.68 -0.43 -7.81
N PHE A 144 -9.25 -0.03 -8.96
CA PHE A 144 -9.46 1.38 -9.30
C PHE A 144 -10.82 1.93 -8.87
N TYR A 145 -11.81 1.08 -8.60
CA TYR A 145 -13.18 1.55 -8.38
C TYR A 145 -14.01 0.64 -7.45
N GLU A 146 -14.31 -0.60 -7.85
CA GLU A 146 -15.40 -1.38 -7.24
C GLU A 146 -15.17 -1.70 -5.76
N THR A 147 -13.91 -1.94 -5.35
CA THR A 147 -13.61 -2.19 -3.93
C THR A 147 -13.93 -0.95 -3.08
N ALA A 148 -13.55 0.24 -3.55
CA ALA A 148 -13.86 1.48 -2.84
C ALA A 148 -15.38 1.75 -2.83
N ALA A 149 -16.05 1.59 -3.98
CA ALA A 149 -17.49 1.79 -4.09
C ALA A 149 -18.27 0.91 -3.11
N ARG A 150 -17.97 -0.40 -3.09
CA ARG A 150 -18.61 -1.36 -2.19
C ARG A 150 -18.36 -1.06 -0.71
N VAL A 151 -17.11 -0.76 -0.34
CA VAL A 151 -16.71 -0.62 1.07
C VAL A 151 -17.18 0.71 1.66
N TYR A 152 -17.15 1.79 0.88
CA TYR A 152 -17.60 3.11 1.31
C TYR A 152 -19.06 3.42 0.99
N LYS A 153 -19.75 2.54 0.24
CA LYS A 153 -21.16 2.70 -0.18
C LYS A 153 -21.41 3.97 -1.00
N ILE A 154 -20.60 4.16 -2.05
CA ILE A 154 -20.70 5.27 -3.00
C ILE A 154 -21.09 4.81 -4.40
#